data_AF-A0A959ZSP7-F1
#
_entry.id   AF-A0A959ZSP7-F1
#
_cell.length_a   1.000
_cell.length_b   1.000
_cell.length_c   1.000
_cell.angle_alpha   90.00
_cell.angle_beta   90.00
_cell.angle_gamma   90.00
#
_symmetry.space_group_name_H-M   'P 1'
#
loop_
_entity.id
_entity.type
_entity.pdbx_description
1 polymer ?
#
loop_
_entity_poly.entity_id
_entity_poly.type
_entity_poly.pdbx_seq_one_letter_code
_entity_poly.pdbx_strand_id
1 'polypeptide(L)'
;ALTGSRFNAEQATNLGLVDELLPDRAELDARLDAILGEIQSCAPAALAATKALLNGLPGLDIVAFSHTAADVFADAVLGEGAEGIAAFKEKRAPAWANT
;
A
#
# COMPACT_ATOMS: atom_id res chain seq x y z
N ALA A 1 27.21 8.84 -9.86
CA ALA A 1 26.83 9.90 -8.90
C ALA A 1 27.70 11.12 -9.15
N LEU A 2 27.13 12.33 -9.19
CA LEU A 2 27.90 13.55 -9.51
C LEU A 2 28.64 14.13 -8.29
N THR A 3 27.99 14.27 -7.12
CA THR A 3 28.58 14.93 -5.93
C THR A 3 28.77 14.02 -4.71
N GLY A 4 27.96 12.97 -4.56
CA GLY A 4 28.01 12.07 -3.40
C GLY A 4 27.58 12.69 -2.06
N SER A 5 26.89 13.85 -2.09
CA SER A 5 26.43 14.54 -0.89
C SER A 5 25.48 13.67 -0.05
N ARG A 6 25.62 13.75 1.28
CA ARG A 6 24.73 13.08 2.25
C ARG A 6 23.59 14.01 2.64
N PHE A 7 22.47 13.43 3.06
CA PHE A 7 21.33 14.14 3.63
C PHE A 7 20.84 13.41 4.89
N ASN A 8 20.22 14.15 5.81
CA ASN A 8 19.63 13.62 7.03
C ASN A 8 18.16 13.19 6.80
N ALA A 9 17.53 12.64 7.82
CA ALA A 9 16.16 12.12 7.72
C ALA A 9 15.10 13.22 7.48
N GLU A 10 15.28 14.41 8.06
CA GLU A 10 14.42 15.57 7.78
C GLU A 10 14.47 15.96 6.30
N GLN A 11 15.67 16.03 5.73
CA GLN A 11 15.87 16.30 4.31
C GLN A 11 15.28 15.19 3.44
N ALA A 12 15.46 13.91 3.82
CA ALA A 12 14.89 12.78 3.10
C ALA A 12 13.35 12.85 3.05
N THR A 13 12.73 13.24 4.16
CA THR A 13 11.27 13.40 4.28
C THR A 13 10.78 14.55 3.41
N ASN A 14 11.44 15.71 3.48
CA ASN A 14 11.12 16.87 2.63
C ASN A 14 11.28 16.60 1.12
N LEU A 15 12.17 15.68 0.76
CA LEU A 15 12.38 15.24 -0.63
C LEU A 15 11.37 14.16 -1.08
N GLY A 16 10.51 13.65 -0.18
CA GLY A 16 9.57 12.57 -0.46
C GLY A 16 10.22 11.19 -0.61
N LEU A 17 11.46 11.02 -0.11
CA LEU A 17 12.15 9.72 -0.11
C LEU A 17 11.76 8.87 1.11
N VAL A 18 11.41 9.53 2.21
CA VAL A 18 10.94 8.91 3.45
C VAL A 18 9.51 9.40 3.70
N ASP A 19 8.59 8.47 3.93
CA ASP A 19 7.18 8.78 4.15
C ASP A 19 6.92 9.44 5.53
N GLU A 20 7.62 8.97 6.57
CA GLU A 20 7.39 9.39 7.96
C GLU A 20 8.71 9.42 8.74
N LEU A 21 8.91 10.49 9.53
CA LEU A 21 10.04 10.66 10.44
C LEU A 21 9.57 10.56 11.89
N LEU A 22 10.20 9.68 12.67
CA LEU A 22 9.85 9.43 14.07
C LEU A 22 10.98 9.79 15.03
N PRO A 23 10.67 10.16 16.28
CA PRO A 23 11.65 10.66 17.26
C PRO A 23 12.72 9.64 17.64
N ASP A 24 12.34 8.37 17.77
CA ASP A 24 13.25 7.30 18.15
C ASP A 24 12.88 5.95 17.53
N ARG A 25 13.70 4.93 17.85
CA ARG A 25 13.55 3.59 17.30
C ARG A 25 12.33 2.85 17.86
N ALA A 26 11.95 3.10 19.11
CA ALA A 26 10.81 2.42 19.72
C ALA A 26 9.50 2.90 19.06
N GLU A 27 9.39 4.20 18.79
CA GLU A 27 8.27 4.76 18.04
C GLU A 27 8.26 4.26 16.58
N LEU A 28 9.44 4.12 15.95
CA LEU A 28 9.56 3.53 14.62
C LEU A 28 9.05 2.10 14.56
N ASP A 29 9.49 1.26 15.50
CA ASP A 29 9.07 -0.14 15.56
C ASP A 29 7.55 -0.24 15.83
N ALA A 30 7.01 0.58 16.72
CA ALA A 30 5.58 0.63 16.99
C ALA A 30 4.76 1.09 15.77
N ARG A 31 5.25 2.08 15.01
CA ARG A 31 4.59 2.54 13.78
C ARG A 31 4.66 1.49 12.69
N LEU A 32 5.79 0.80 12.55
CA LEU A 32 5.96 -0.30 11.62
C LEU A 32 4.94 -1.42 11.92
N ASP A 33 4.83 -1.83 13.17
CA ASP A 33 3.86 -2.86 13.59
C ASP A 33 2.42 -2.44 13.31
N ALA A 34 2.08 -1.16 13.53
CA ALA A 34 0.76 -0.63 13.19
C ALA A 34 0.48 -0.70 11.68
N ILE A 35 1.42 -0.27 10.85
CA ILE A 35 1.30 -0.33 9.38
C ILE A 35 1.18 -1.78 8.91
N LEU A 36 1.97 -2.70 9.48
CA LEU A 36 1.89 -4.11 9.15
C LEU A 36 0.52 -4.70 9.53
N GLY A 37 -0.03 -4.33 10.69
CA GLY A 37 -1.38 -4.72 11.09
C GLY A 37 -2.47 -4.18 10.14
N GLU A 38 -2.35 -2.92 9.71
CA GLU A 38 -3.24 -2.33 8.70
C GLU A 38 -3.18 -3.10 7.38
N ILE A 39 -1.98 -3.42 6.89
CA ILE A 39 -1.75 -4.19 5.66
C ILE A 39 -2.32 -5.61 5.78
N GLN A 40 -2.09 -6.30 6.90
CA GLN A 40 -2.58 -7.65 7.14
C GLN A 40 -4.12 -7.72 7.22
N SER A 41 -4.78 -6.62 7.57
CA SER A 41 -6.24 -6.55 7.59
C SER A 41 -6.88 -6.45 6.19
N CYS A 42 -6.07 -6.16 5.17
CA CYS A 42 -6.52 -5.95 3.81
C CYS A 42 -6.43 -7.22 2.95
N ALA A 43 -7.20 -7.25 1.86
CA ALA A 43 -7.25 -8.39 0.94
C ALA A 43 -5.88 -8.58 0.23
N PRO A 44 -5.20 -9.72 0.40
CA PRO A 44 -3.80 -9.87 0.01
C PRO A 44 -3.57 -9.81 -1.50
N ALA A 45 -4.47 -10.39 -2.31
CA ALA A 45 -4.34 -10.33 -3.76
C ALA A 45 -4.64 -8.90 -4.28
N ALA A 46 -5.63 -8.23 -3.70
CA ALA A 46 -5.94 -6.84 -4.04
C ALA A 46 -4.78 -5.88 -3.70
N LEU A 47 -4.12 -6.07 -2.56
CA LEU A 47 -2.91 -5.31 -2.18
C LEU A 47 -1.76 -5.55 -3.16
N ALA A 48 -1.49 -6.82 -3.49
CA ALA A 48 -0.44 -7.17 -4.43
C ALA A 48 -0.67 -6.53 -5.80
N ALA A 49 -1.91 -6.60 -6.31
CA ALA A 49 -2.30 -6.00 -7.58
C ALA A 49 -2.18 -4.48 -7.56
N THR A 50 -2.61 -3.82 -6.48
CA THR A 50 -2.46 -2.36 -6.31
C THR A 50 -0.99 -1.94 -6.32
N LYS A 51 -0.13 -2.67 -5.59
CA LYS A 51 1.32 -2.38 -5.57
C LYS A 51 1.96 -2.59 -6.94
N ALA A 52 1.57 -3.64 -7.67
CA ALA A 52 2.04 -3.88 -9.03
C ALA A 52 1.62 -2.74 -9.98
N LEU A 53 0.37 -2.27 -9.87
CA LEU A 53 -0.15 -1.15 -10.66
C LEU A 53 0.64 0.14 -10.39
N LEU A 54 0.89 0.48 -9.13
CA LEU A 54 1.68 1.67 -8.75
C LEU A 54 3.12 1.60 -9.25
N ASN A 55 3.76 0.42 -9.18
CA ASN A 55 5.11 0.24 -9.69
C ASN A 55 5.20 0.29 -11.23
N GLY A 56 4.08 0.03 -11.92
CA GLY A 56 3.97 0.13 -13.38
C GLY A 56 3.65 1.53 -13.91
N LEU A 57 3.40 2.51 -13.03
CA LEU A 57 3.14 3.91 -13.40
C LEU A 57 4.20 4.56 -14.29
N PRO A 58 5.52 4.36 -14.06
CA PRO A 58 6.56 4.99 -14.87
C PRO A 58 6.61 4.35 -16.26
N GLY A 59 5.86 4.90 -17.22
CA GLY A 59 5.89 4.46 -18.62
C GLY A 59 4.53 4.41 -19.32
N LEU A 60 3.43 4.61 -18.61
CA LEU A 60 2.09 4.61 -19.19
C LEU A 60 1.56 6.03 -19.40
N ASP A 61 0.87 6.21 -20.53
CA ASP A 61 -0.07 7.32 -20.68
C ASP A 61 -1.21 7.18 -19.66
N ILE A 62 -1.72 8.32 -19.17
CA ILE A 62 -2.71 8.38 -18.10
C ILE A 62 -4.02 7.66 -18.46
N VAL A 63 -4.40 7.66 -19.75
CA VAL A 63 -5.61 6.96 -20.21
C VAL A 63 -5.41 5.46 -20.17
N ALA A 64 -4.27 4.97 -20.67
CA ALA A 64 -3.92 3.55 -20.64
C ALA A 64 -3.80 3.03 -19.19
N PHE A 65 -3.21 3.83 -18.30
CA PHE A 65 -3.15 3.53 -16.88
C PHE A 65 -4.56 3.41 -16.27
N SER A 66 -5.45 4.37 -16.55
CA SER A 66 -6.82 4.37 -16.04
C SER A 66 -7.60 3.11 -16.44
N HIS A 67 -7.48 2.67 -17.71
CA HIS A 67 -8.10 1.42 -18.16
C HIS A 67 -7.54 0.20 -17.41
N THR A 68 -6.22 0.10 -17.31
CA THR A 68 -5.57 -1.00 -16.58
C THR A 68 -5.99 -1.02 -15.10
N ALA A 69 -6.05 0.15 -14.47
CA ALA A 69 -6.51 0.29 -13.09
C ALA A 69 -7.96 -0.15 -12.90
N ALA A 70 -8.83 0.18 -13.85
CA ALA A 70 -10.24 -0.23 -13.82
C ALA A 70 -10.39 -1.76 -13.93
N ASP A 71 -9.62 -2.41 -14.82
CA ASP A 71 -9.64 -3.87 -14.98
C ASP A 71 -9.14 -4.55 -13.70
N VAL A 72 -8.00 -4.10 -13.15
CA VAL A 72 -7.46 -4.60 -11.87
C VAL A 72 -8.45 -4.44 -10.72
N PHE A 73 -9.14 -3.29 -10.67
CA PHE A 73 -10.16 -3.05 -9.65
C PHE A 73 -11.36 -3.98 -9.81
N ALA A 74 -11.84 -4.20 -11.04
CA ALA A 74 -12.95 -5.10 -11.32
C ALA A 74 -12.62 -6.54 -10.89
N ASP A 75 -11.41 -7.02 -11.22
CA ASP A 75 -10.92 -8.34 -10.80
C ASP A 75 -10.85 -8.47 -9.28
N ALA A 76 -10.36 -7.44 -8.58
CA ALA A 76 -10.31 -7.44 -7.12
C ALA A 76 -11.71 -7.51 -6.49
N VAL A 77 -12.69 -6.79 -7.05
CA VAL A 77 -14.09 -6.81 -6.59
C VAL A 77 -14.74 -8.17 -6.82
N LEU A 78 -14.51 -8.79 -7.98
CA LEU A 78 -15.06 -10.09 -8.33
C LEU A 78 -14.39 -11.26 -7.58
N GLY A 79 -13.12 -11.09 -7.20
CA GLY A 79 -12.37 -12.03 -6.36
C GLY A 79 -12.63 -11.82 -4.86
N GLU A 80 -11.60 -11.37 -4.13
CA GLU A 80 -11.64 -11.20 -2.67
C GLU A 80 -12.66 -10.13 -2.21
N GLY A 81 -13.06 -9.21 -3.10
CA GLY A 81 -14.02 -8.16 -2.78
C GLY A 81 -15.38 -8.66 -2.31
N ALA A 82 -15.85 -9.81 -2.81
CA ALA A 82 -17.11 -10.40 -2.35
C ALA A 82 -17.11 -10.70 -0.84
N GLU A 83 -16.03 -11.32 -0.34
CA GLU A 83 -15.85 -11.62 1.07
C GLU A 83 -15.62 -10.34 1.89
N GLY A 84 -14.87 -9.37 1.36
CA GLY A 84 -14.64 -8.09 2.05
C GLY A 84 -15.96 -7.33 2.28
N ILE A 85 -16.81 -7.28 1.25
CA ILE A 85 -18.14 -6.67 1.34
C ILE A 85 -19.03 -7.44 2.32
N ALA A 86 -19.01 -8.77 2.29
CA ALA A 86 -19.79 -9.61 3.20
C ALA A 86 -19.35 -9.40 4.66
N ALA A 87 -18.05 -9.48 4.94
CA ALA A 87 -17.46 -9.29 6.25
C ALA A 87 -17.79 -7.90 6.83
N PHE A 88 -17.68 -6.86 6.01
CA PHE A 88 -18.06 -5.50 6.39
C PHE A 88 -19.55 -5.39 6.76
N LYS A 89 -20.45 -5.95 5.94
CA LYS A 89 -21.90 -5.96 6.22
C LYS A 89 -22.24 -6.73 7.49
N GLU A 90 -21.56 -7.86 7.71
CA GLU A 90 -21.77 -8.75 8.85
C GLU A 90 -21.04 -8.30 10.12
N LYS A 91 -20.24 -7.22 10.05
CA LYS A 91 -19.42 -6.68 11.16
C LYS A 91 -18.50 -7.73 11.77
N ARG A 92 -17.92 -8.57 10.91
CA ARG A 92 -16.91 -9.56 11.29
C ARG A 92 -15.61 -9.29 10.54
N ALA A 93 -14.53 -9.89 11.02
CA ALA A 93 -13.29 -9.93 10.26
C ALA A 93 -13.49 -10.74 8.97
N PRO A 94 -12.89 -10.32 7.84
CA PRO A 94 -12.85 -11.14 6.65
C PRO A 94 -11.95 -12.35 6.86
N ALA A 95 -12.16 -13.42 6.08
CA ALA A 95 -11.48 -14.69 6.26
C ALA A 95 -9.93 -14.57 6.25
N TRP A 96 -9.38 -13.70 5.40
CA TRP A 96 -7.92 -13.47 5.31
C TRP A 96 -7.32 -12.76 6.51
N ALA A 97 -8.12 -12.08 7.34
CA ALA A 97 -7.62 -11.40 8.53
C ALA A 97 -7.41 -12.36 9.73
N ASN A 98 -7.68 -13.66 9.56
CA ASN A 98 -7.47 -14.70 10.58
C ASN A 98 -6.26 -15.61 10.30
N THR A 99 -5.48 -15.30 9.25
CA THR A 99 -4.26 -16.02 8.84
C THR A 99 -3.03 -15.18 9.11
#